data_AF-A0A5N4CIL0-F1
#
_entry.id   AF-A0A5N4CIL0-F1
#
_cell.length_a   1.000
_cell.length_b   1.000
_cell.length_c   1.000
_cell.angle_alpha   90.00
_cell.angle_beta   90.00
_cell.angle_gamma   90.00
#
_symmetry.space_group_name_H-M   'P 1'
#
loop_
_entity.id
_entity.type
_entity.pdbx_description
1 polymer ?
#
loop_
_entity_poly.entity_id
_entity_poly.type
_entity_poly.pdbx_seq_one_letter_code
_entity_poly.pdbx_strand_id
1 'polypeptide(L)'
;MLSAARRLQPWVFVLCLQSAHLAMIDTLMMAYTVEMISVEKVVACAQQYSAFFQATDLPYDIEDAVMYWVNKVNEHLKDIMEQEQKLKEHHTIEAPGGQKSPSKWFWKLVPARYRREQTLLKQLPCIPLVENLLKDGTDGCALAALIHFYCPGVVRLEDICLKETMSLADSLYNLQLIQEFCQEYLNQCCHFTLEDMLYAASSIKSNYLVFMAELFWWFEVVKPSFVQPRDARAQGGDGSLQL
;
A
#
# COMPACT_ATOMS: atom_id res chain seq x y z
N MET A 1 20.39 22.49 51.56
CA MET A 1 19.73 22.41 50.23
C MET A 1 20.69 22.31 49.04
N LEU A 2 21.94 22.77 49.10
CA LEU A 2 22.90 22.63 47.97
C LEU A 2 23.43 21.21 47.68
N SER A 3 23.29 20.26 48.61
CA SER A 3 23.78 18.87 48.46
C SER A 3 22.87 17.97 47.60
N ALA A 4 21.57 18.30 47.51
CA ALA A 4 20.61 17.58 46.67
C ALA A 4 20.71 17.99 45.20
N ALA A 5 20.98 19.28 44.92
CA ALA A 5 21.12 19.79 43.57
C ALA A 5 22.34 19.21 42.80
N ARG A 6 23.46 18.94 43.49
CA ARG A 6 24.64 18.30 42.87
C ARG A 6 24.48 16.82 42.56
N ARG A 7 23.55 16.13 43.24
CA ARG A 7 23.23 14.71 42.93
C ARG A 7 22.24 14.57 41.78
N LEU A 8 21.52 15.63 41.42
CA LEU A 8 20.64 15.65 40.24
C LEU A 8 21.38 16.00 38.96
N GLN A 9 22.53 16.67 39.01
CA GLN A 9 23.28 17.05 37.80
C GLN A 9 23.78 15.86 36.94
N PRO A 10 24.28 14.75 37.50
CA PRO A 10 24.64 13.58 36.69
C PRO A 10 23.41 12.95 36.02
N TRP A 11 22.28 12.91 36.72
CA TRP A 11 21.04 12.36 36.18
C TRP A 11 20.40 13.28 35.14
N VAL A 12 20.40 14.60 35.35
CA VAL A 12 19.95 15.60 34.35
C VAL A 12 20.86 15.60 33.13
N PHE A 13 22.18 15.45 33.32
CA PHE A 13 23.13 15.39 32.21
C PHE A 13 23.03 14.07 31.45
N VAL A 14 22.84 12.93 32.12
CA VAL A 14 22.56 11.63 31.48
C VAL A 14 21.20 11.66 30.80
N LEU A 15 20.16 12.26 31.39
CA LEU A 15 18.86 12.44 30.75
C LEU A 15 18.94 13.37 29.51
N CYS A 16 19.74 14.44 29.58
CA CYS A 16 20.02 15.34 28.45
C CYS A 16 20.86 14.66 27.36
N LEU A 17 21.85 13.85 27.72
CA LEU A 17 22.63 13.05 26.78
C LEU A 17 21.75 11.96 26.14
N GLN A 18 20.82 11.41 26.92
CA GLN A 18 19.85 10.43 26.47
C GLN A 18 18.88 11.06 25.46
N SER A 19 18.40 12.26 25.76
CA SER A 19 17.55 13.03 24.84
C SER A 19 18.31 13.57 23.64
N ALA A 20 19.61 13.88 23.75
CA ALA A 20 20.40 14.43 22.65
C ALA A 20 20.67 13.38 21.56
N HIS A 21 20.96 12.12 21.93
CA HIS A 21 21.11 11.08 20.92
C HIS A 21 19.79 10.73 20.24
N LEU A 22 18.68 10.70 20.99
CA LEU A 22 17.35 10.51 20.40
C LEU A 22 17.01 11.68 19.46
N ALA A 23 17.24 12.93 19.88
CA ALA A 23 17.03 14.10 19.03
C ALA A 23 17.91 14.10 17.77
N MET A 24 19.16 13.63 17.87
CA MET A 24 20.04 13.46 16.71
C MET A 24 19.49 12.40 15.76
N ILE A 25 19.05 11.25 16.28
CA ILE A 25 18.44 10.17 15.49
C ILE A 25 17.16 10.68 14.80
N ASP A 26 16.27 11.35 15.54
CA ASP A 26 15.04 11.94 15.00
C ASP A 26 15.35 12.96 13.88
N THR A 27 16.39 13.78 14.06
CA THR A 27 16.83 14.75 13.05
C THR A 27 17.39 14.06 11.80
N LEU A 28 18.19 13.00 11.97
CA LEU A 28 18.72 12.21 10.86
C LEU A 28 17.60 11.48 10.10
N MET A 29 16.65 10.89 10.82
CA MET A 29 15.48 10.24 10.24
C MET A 29 14.63 11.24 9.45
N MET A 30 14.41 12.44 9.99
CA MET A 30 13.69 13.50 9.27
C MET A 30 14.44 13.95 8.01
N ALA A 31 15.75 14.19 8.10
CA ALA A 31 16.57 14.58 6.96
C ALA A 31 16.57 13.51 5.86
N TYR A 32 16.72 12.24 6.24
CA TYR A 32 16.64 11.09 5.33
C TYR A 32 15.26 10.99 4.66
N THR A 33 14.18 11.15 5.44
CA THR A 33 12.81 11.12 4.92
C THR A 33 12.62 12.20 3.85
N VAL A 34 13.01 13.44 4.13
CA VAL A 34 12.90 14.57 3.17
C VAL A 34 13.74 14.36 1.92
N GLU A 35 14.91 13.72 2.05
CA GLU A 35 15.77 13.40 0.90
C GLU A 35 15.12 12.35 -0.01
N MET A 36 14.54 11.31 0.58
CA MET A 36 13.92 10.20 -0.15
C MET A 36 12.59 10.60 -0.78
N ILE A 37 11.68 11.21 -0.01
CA ILE A 37 10.35 11.64 -0.43
C ILE A 37 10.16 13.15 -0.19
N SER A 38 9.65 13.84 -1.21
CA SER A 38 9.26 15.24 -1.11
C SER A 38 7.89 15.45 -1.75
N VAL A 39 7.20 16.52 -1.35
CA VAL A 39 5.88 16.87 -1.91
C VAL A 39 5.96 17.00 -3.43
N GLU A 40 7.02 17.59 -3.96
CA GLU A 40 7.23 17.76 -5.41
C GLU A 40 7.38 16.41 -6.13
N LYS A 41 8.14 15.48 -5.55
CA LYS A 41 8.32 14.13 -6.12
C LYS A 41 7.00 13.36 -6.14
N VAL A 42 6.23 13.44 -5.05
CA VAL A 42 4.92 12.80 -4.94
C VAL A 42 3.94 13.36 -5.96
N VAL A 43 3.90 14.68 -6.11
CA VAL A 43 3.02 15.35 -7.09
C VAL A 43 3.39 14.97 -8.52
N ALA A 44 4.68 14.92 -8.84
CA ALA A 44 5.15 14.48 -10.14
C ALA A 44 4.75 13.02 -10.44
N CYS A 45 4.79 12.14 -9.44
CA CYS A 45 4.29 10.77 -9.53
C CYS A 45 2.77 10.73 -9.76
N ALA A 46 1.99 11.43 -8.94
CA ALA A 46 0.53 11.44 -9.02
C ALA A 46 -0.03 11.96 -10.36
N GLN A 47 0.69 12.88 -11.01
CA GLN A 47 0.36 13.37 -12.35
C GLN A 47 0.45 12.29 -13.44
N GLN A 48 1.16 11.19 -13.21
CA GLN A 48 1.23 10.07 -14.16
C GLN A 48 -0.06 9.25 -14.20
N TYR A 49 -0.79 9.21 -13.09
CA TYR A 49 -1.99 8.39 -12.91
C TYR A 49 -3.30 9.19 -12.96
N SER A 50 -3.23 10.53 -13.05
CA SER A 50 -4.41 11.39 -13.15
C SER A 50 -4.27 12.49 -14.20
N ALA A 51 -5.30 12.64 -15.03
CA ALA A 51 -5.38 13.70 -16.04
C ALA A 51 -5.81 15.07 -15.47
N PHE A 52 -6.31 15.13 -14.22
CA PHE A 52 -6.87 16.34 -13.63
C PHE A 52 -6.22 16.61 -12.27
N PHE A 53 -5.31 17.59 -12.23
CA PHE A 53 -4.66 18.02 -11.00
C PHE A 53 -5.37 19.27 -10.46
N GLN A 54 -5.96 19.17 -9.26
CA GLN A 54 -6.51 20.33 -8.56
C GLN A 54 -5.48 20.83 -7.55
N ALA A 55 -5.18 22.14 -7.59
CA ALA A 55 -4.22 22.77 -6.67
C ALA A 55 -4.66 22.73 -5.19
N THR A 56 -5.95 22.47 -4.93
CA THR A 56 -6.54 22.37 -3.59
C THR A 56 -6.20 21.07 -2.85
N ASP A 57 -5.70 20.04 -3.55
CA ASP A 57 -5.39 18.72 -2.98
C ASP A 57 -3.89 18.52 -2.70
N LEU A 58 -3.12 19.61 -2.61
CA LEU A 58 -1.68 19.52 -2.42
C LEU A 58 -1.35 19.13 -0.96
N PRO A 59 -0.48 18.13 -0.74
CA PRO A 59 -0.02 17.78 0.60
C PRO A 59 0.64 18.96 1.31
N TYR A 60 0.33 19.16 2.59
CA TYR A 60 0.93 20.23 3.39
C TYR A 60 2.28 19.82 3.98
N ASP A 61 2.39 18.56 4.42
CA ASP A 61 3.60 17.98 4.96
C ASP A 61 3.94 16.62 4.33
N ILE A 62 4.97 15.95 4.86
CA ILE A 62 5.44 14.67 4.34
C ILE A 62 4.46 13.53 4.64
N GLU A 63 3.80 13.56 5.79
CA GLU A 63 2.82 12.53 6.15
C GLU A 63 1.63 12.59 5.20
N ASP A 64 1.11 13.79 4.95
CA ASP A 64 0.08 14.04 3.93
C ASP A 64 0.56 13.61 2.54
N ALA A 65 1.83 13.83 2.20
CA ALA A 65 2.38 13.46 0.91
C ALA A 65 2.45 11.94 0.73
N VAL A 66 2.86 11.21 1.78
CA VAL A 66 2.85 9.75 1.80
C VAL A 66 1.41 9.24 1.66
N MET A 67 0.46 9.76 2.46
CA MET A 67 -0.93 9.33 2.40
C MET A 67 -1.56 9.61 1.03
N TYR A 68 -1.29 10.79 0.47
CA TYR A 68 -1.74 11.16 -0.87
C TYR A 68 -1.19 10.20 -1.93
N TRP A 69 0.11 9.89 -1.89
CA TRP A 69 0.73 8.93 -2.79
C TRP A 69 0.07 7.54 -2.71
N VAL A 70 -0.04 6.98 -1.49
CA VAL A 70 -0.65 5.66 -1.26
C VAL A 70 -2.09 5.62 -1.79
N ASN A 71 -2.89 6.62 -1.42
CA ASN A 71 -4.28 6.70 -1.84
C ASN A 71 -4.42 6.85 -3.34
N LYS A 72 -3.58 7.68 -3.98
CA LYS A 72 -3.64 7.91 -5.42
C LYS A 72 -3.31 6.66 -6.22
N VAL A 73 -2.27 5.95 -5.82
CA VAL A 73 -1.88 4.69 -6.47
C VAL A 73 -2.95 3.62 -6.25
N ASN A 74 -3.47 3.49 -5.03
CA ASN A 74 -4.50 2.52 -4.73
C ASN A 74 -5.83 2.83 -5.43
N GLU A 75 -6.20 4.11 -5.58
CA GLU A 75 -7.34 4.55 -6.39
C GLU A 75 -7.17 4.12 -7.85
N HIS A 76 -6.01 4.39 -8.44
CA HIS A 76 -5.72 3.97 -9.81
C HIS A 76 -5.74 2.42 -9.97
N LEU A 77 -5.25 1.68 -8.98
CA LEU A 77 -5.34 0.22 -8.96
C LEU A 77 -6.82 -0.26 -8.93
N LYS A 78 -7.68 0.38 -8.13
CA LYS A 78 -9.12 0.09 -8.11
C LYS A 78 -9.74 0.31 -9.50
N ASP A 79 -9.40 1.41 -10.16
CA ASP A 79 -9.90 1.71 -11.51
C ASP A 79 -9.50 0.64 -12.53
N ILE A 80 -8.23 0.18 -12.49
CA ILE A 80 -7.76 -0.92 -13.33
C ILE A 80 -8.58 -2.20 -13.08
N MET A 81 -8.79 -2.54 -11.81
CA MET A 81 -9.53 -3.73 -11.42
C MET A 81 -11.01 -3.68 -11.85
N GLU A 82 -11.65 -2.51 -11.74
CA GLU A 82 -13.01 -2.30 -12.24
C GLU A 82 -13.10 -2.46 -13.76
N GLN A 83 -12.12 -1.93 -14.50
CA GLN A 83 -12.08 -2.04 -15.96
C GLN A 83 -11.92 -3.50 -16.40
N GLU A 84 -11.03 -4.25 -15.76
CA GLU A 84 -10.84 -5.67 -16.04
C GLU A 84 -12.09 -6.51 -15.71
N GLN A 85 -12.80 -6.16 -14.64
CA GLN A 85 -14.06 -6.84 -14.30
C GLN A 85 -15.14 -6.58 -15.35
N LYS A 86 -15.30 -5.31 -15.79
CA LYS A 86 -16.24 -4.93 -16.86
C LYS A 86 -15.94 -5.65 -18.18
N LEU A 87 -14.65 -5.81 -18.51
CA LEU A 87 -14.21 -6.56 -19.70
C LEU A 87 -14.54 -8.06 -19.61
N LYS A 88 -14.27 -8.70 -18.46
CA LYS A 88 -14.63 -10.12 -18.22
C LYS A 88 -16.15 -10.35 -18.31
N GLU A 89 -16.94 -9.40 -17.84
CA GLU A 89 -18.41 -9.45 -17.96
C GLU A 89 -18.89 -9.27 -19.40
N HIS A 90 -18.31 -8.35 -20.17
CA HIS A 90 -18.64 -8.15 -21.59
C HIS A 90 -18.27 -9.36 -22.47
N HIS A 91 -17.10 -9.98 -22.24
CA HIS A 91 -16.68 -11.18 -22.98
C HIS A 91 -17.57 -12.39 -22.72
N THR A 92 -18.33 -12.40 -21.61
CA THR A 92 -19.32 -13.44 -21.33
C THR A 92 -20.62 -13.25 -22.13
N ILE A 93 -20.85 -12.06 -22.70
CA ILE A 93 -22.08 -11.70 -23.41
C ILE A 93 -21.92 -11.72 -24.94
N GLU A 94 -20.73 -11.47 -25.48
CA GLU A 94 -20.48 -11.38 -26.93
C GLU A 94 -19.61 -12.51 -27.50
N ALA A 95 -20.12 -13.73 -27.52
CA ALA A 95 -19.65 -14.75 -28.46
C ALA A 95 -20.62 -14.79 -29.68
N PRO A 96 -20.26 -14.20 -30.84
CA PRO A 96 -21.10 -14.23 -32.03
C PRO A 96 -20.90 -15.56 -32.75
N GLY A 97 -21.57 -16.61 -32.28
CA GLY A 97 -21.46 -17.93 -32.88
C GLY A 97 -22.15 -19.03 -32.10
N GLY A 98 -23.49 -19.04 -32.14
CA GLY A 98 -24.31 -20.24 -31.96
C GLY A 98 -24.01 -21.17 -30.78
N GLN A 99 -24.57 -20.84 -29.61
CA GLN A 99 -25.22 -21.79 -28.69
C GLN A 99 -25.68 -21.03 -27.45
N LYS A 100 -27.00 -20.97 -27.20
CA LYS A 100 -27.54 -20.47 -25.93
C LYS A 100 -27.11 -21.44 -24.83
N SER A 101 -26.01 -21.14 -24.16
CA SER A 101 -25.52 -21.91 -23.00
C SER A 101 -26.60 -21.89 -21.90
N PRO A 102 -27.04 -23.06 -21.38
CA PRO A 102 -28.14 -23.17 -20.41
C PRO A 102 -27.73 -22.77 -18.98
N SER A 103 -26.77 -21.85 -18.83
CA SER A 103 -26.16 -21.51 -17.56
C SER A 103 -27.13 -20.80 -16.61
N LYS A 104 -28.04 -19.95 -17.10
CA LYS A 104 -28.93 -19.17 -16.21
C LYS A 104 -29.98 -20.00 -15.46
N TRP A 105 -30.46 -21.09 -16.05
CA TRP A 105 -31.44 -22.00 -15.41
C TRP A 105 -30.78 -23.01 -14.47
N PHE A 106 -29.56 -23.47 -14.79
CA PHE A 106 -28.81 -24.40 -13.94
C PHE A 106 -28.51 -23.79 -12.55
N TRP A 107 -28.19 -22.50 -12.48
CA TRP A 107 -28.01 -21.80 -11.20
C TRP A 107 -29.29 -21.72 -10.37
N LYS A 108 -30.46 -21.82 -10.98
CA LYS A 108 -31.76 -21.88 -10.29
C LYS A 108 -31.93 -23.19 -9.51
N LEU A 109 -31.24 -24.25 -9.93
CA LEU A 109 -31.19 -25.56 -9.27
C LEU A 109 -30.05 -25.67 -8.24
N VAL A 110 -29.02 -24.82 -8.35
CA VAL A 110 -27.94 -24.74 -7.36
C VAL A 110 -28.49 -24.14 -6.06
N PRO A 111 -28.30 -24.82 -4.89
CA PRO A 111 -28.77 -24.31 -3.61
C PRO A 111 -28.26 -22.90 -3.32
N ALA A 112 -29.12 -22.05 -2.74
CA ALA A 112 -28.83 -20.62 -2.51
C ALA A 112 -27.49 -20.36 -1.81
N ARG A 113 -27.04 -21.29 -0.95
CA ARG A 113 -25.74 -21.26 -0.27
C ARG A 113 -24.54 -21.27 -1.23
N TYR A 114 -24.59 -22.07 -2.29
CA TYR A 114 -23.53 -22.11 -3.33
C TYR A 114 -23.56 -20.89 -4.25
N ARG A 115 -24.76 -20.35 -4.52
CA ARG A 115 -24.89 -19.09 -5.26
C ARG A 115 -24.33 -17.91 -4.45
N ARG A 116 -24.46 -17.93 -3.12
CA ARG A 116 -23.96 -16.90 -2.21
C ARG A 116 -22.44 -16.88 -2.12
N GLU A 117 -21.81 -18.05 -2.04
CA GLU A 117 -20.34 -18.22 -2.07
C GLU A 117 -19.71 -17.58 -3.31
N GLN A 118 -20.35 -17.77 -4.47
CA GLN A 118 -19.86 -17.24 -5.74
C GLN A 118 -20.10 -15.72 -5.91
N THR A 119 -21.09 -15.14 -5.24
CA THR A 119 -21.23 -13.67 -5.13
C THR A 119 -20.20 -13.05 -4.18
N LEU A 120 -19.78 -13.76 -3.14
CA LEU A 120 -18.71 -13.34 -2.23
C LEU A 120 -17.36 -13.27 -2.95
N LEU A 121 -17.07 -14.28 -3.78
CA LEU A 121 -15.88 -14.30 -4.67
C LEU A 121 -15.93 -13.25 -5.81
N LYS A 122 -17.07 -12.60 -6.02
CA LYS A 122 -17.28 -11.55 -7.04
C LYS A 122 -17.37 -10.14 -6.45
N GLN A 123 -17.25 -9.97 -5.14
CA GLN A 123 -17.16 -8.63 -4.56
C GLN A 123 -15.82 -8.01 -4.94
N LEU A 124 -15.85 -6.76 -5.39
CA LEU A 124 -14.63 -6.02 -5.69
C LEU A 124 -13.77 -5.96 -4.42
N PRO A 125 -12.46 -6.25 -4.50
CA PRO A 125 -11.59 -6.17 -3.33
C PRO A 125 -11.67 -4.78 -2.69
N CYS A 126 -11.88 -4.73 -1.38
CA CYS A 126 -11.99 -3.49 -0.62
C CYS A 126 -10.60 -3.00 -0.23
N ILE A 127 -10.04 -2.07 -1.02
CA ILE A 127 -8.82 -1.37 -0.61
C ILE A 127 -9.24 -0.13 0.20
N PRO A 128 -8.88 -0.01 1.49
CA PRO A 128 -9.30 1.11 2.32
C PRO A 128 -8.64 2.42 1.88
N LEU A 129 -9.30 3.54 2.18
CA LEU A 129 -8.70 4.88 2.09
C LEU A 129 -7.86 5.10 3.36
N VAL A 130 -6.66 5.64 3.21
CA VAL A 130 -5.77 5.97 4.32
C VAL A 130 -5.96 7.44 4.71
N GLU A 131 -6.55 7.69 5.87
CA GLU A 131 -6.69 9.04 6.46
C GLU A 131 -5.69 9.25 7.60
N ASN A 132 -5.30 8.17 8.27
CA ASN A 132 -4.25 8.14 9.27
C ASN A 132 -3.24 7.05 8.92
N LEU A 133 -2.06 7.47 8.49
CA LEU A 133 -1.01 6.58 7.98
C LEU A 133 -0.69 5.38 8.89
N LEU A 134 -0.67 5.60 10.21
CA LEU A 134 -0.39 4.54 11.17
C LEU A 134 -1.61 3.65 11.43
N LYS A 135 -2.76 4.26 11.78
CA LYS A 135 -3.95 3.50 12.21
C LYS A 135 -4.54 2.69 11.06
N ASP A 136 -4.63 3.30 9.88
CA ASP A 136 -5.25 2.68 8.70
C ASP A 136 -4.27 1.75 7.96
N GLY A 137 -3.01 1.69 8.40
CA GLY A 137 -2.02 0.72 7.92
C GLY A 137 -1.99 -0.61 8.70
N THR A 138 -2.71 -0.70 9.82
CA THR A 138 -2.66 -1.85 10.75
C THR A 138 -3.17 -3.17 10.17
N ASP A 139 -4.02 -3.12 9.15
CA ASP A 139 -4.55 -4.30 8.48
C ASP A 139 -3.71 -4.77 7.28
N GLY A 140 -2.68 -4.00 6.92
CA GLY A 140 -1.81 -4.23 5.77
C GLY A 140 -2.48 -4.12 4.41
N CYS A 141 -3.78 -3.80 4.32
CA CYS A 141 -4.53 -3.83 3.06
C CYS A 141 -4.03 -2.77 2.07
N ALA A 142 -3.96 -1.51 2.51
CA ALA A 142 -3.53 -0.41 1.67
C ALA A 142 -2.07 -0.57 1.21
N LEU A 143 -1.22 -1.09 2.09
CA LEU A 143 0.20 -1.26 1.81
C LEU A 143 0.48 -2.48 0.91
N ALA A 144 -0.21 -3.60 1.13
CA ALA A 144 -0.10 -4.77 0.25
C ALA A 144 -0.65 -4.46 -1.16
N ALA A 145 -1.74 -3.70 -1.26
CA ALA A 145 -2.28 -3.24 -2.53
C ALA A 145 -1.29 -2.31 -3.27
N LEU A 146 -0.63 -1.41 -2.55
CA LEU A 146 0.43 -0.55 -3.11
C LEU A 146 1.58 -1.38 -3.66
N ILE A 147 2.07 -2.37 -2.91
CA ILE A 147 3.13 -3.28 -3.38
C ILE A 147 2.66 -4.07 -4.60
N HIS A 148 1.43 -4.59 -4.60
CA HIS A 148 0.87 -5.27 -5.77
C HIS A 148 0.82 -4.37 -7.01
N PHE A 149 0.48 -3.08 -6.85
CA PHE A 149 0.48 -2.15 -7.98
C PHE A 149 1.87 -2.02 -8.61
N TYR A 150 2.91 -1.87 -7.80
CA TYR A 150 4.29 -1.73 -8.28
C TYR A 150 4.93 -3.06 -8.70
N CYS A 151 4.57 -4.16 -8.05
CA CYS A 151 5.22 -5.46 -8.21
C CYS A 151 4.18 -6.59 -8.41
N PRO A 152 3.31 -6.53 -9.44
CA PRO A 152 2.22 -7.48 -9.60
C PRO A 152 2.69 -8.93 -9.87
N GLY A 153 3.93 -9.09 -10.37
CA GLY A 153 4.56 -10.39 -10.58
C GLY A 153 5.13 -11.04 -9.32
N VAL A 154 5.36 -10.25 -8.25
CA VAL A 154 5.91 -10.74 -6.98
C VAL A 154 4.79 -10.93 -5.97
N VAL A 155 3.95 -9.90 -5.78
CA VAL A 155 2.78 -9.95 -4.90
C VAL A 155 1.53 -9.95 -5.75
N ARG A 156 0.84 -11.09 -5.80
CA ARG A 156 -0.38 -11.25 -6.59
C ARG A 156 -1.58 -10.80 -5.76
N LEU A 157 -2.57 -10.20 -6.43
CA LEU A 157 -3.77 -9.70 -5.76
C LEU A 157 -4.56 -10.80 -5.04
N GLU A 158 -4.53 -12.02 -5.57
CA GLU A 158 -5.19 -13.20 -4.97
C GLU A 158 -4.54 -13.67 -3.67
N ASP A 159 -3.27 -13.31 -3.45
CA ASP A 159 -2.54 -13.64 -2.23
C ASP A 159 -2.75 -12.60 -1.13
N ILE A 160 -3.50 -11.51 -1.38
CA ILE A 160 -3.79 -10.46 -0.42
C ILE A 160 -5.21 -10.62 0.13
N CYS A 161 -5.35 -10.55 1.45
CA CYS A 161 -6.66 -10.53 2.09
C CYS A 161 -7.26 -9.12 2.05
N LEU A 162 -8.20 -8.89 1.12
CA LEU A 162 -8.94 -7.64 0.98
C LEU A 162 -10.43 -7.88 1.23
N LYS A 163 -10.88 -7.66 2.47
CA LYS A 163 -12.26 -7.87 2.92
C LYS A 163 -12.85 -6.58 3.47
N GLU A 164 -14.19 -6.43 3.42
CA GLU A 164 -14.88 -5.31 4.07
C GLU A 164 -14.63 -5.29 5.59
N THR A 165 -14.56 -6.47 6.21
CA THR A 165 -14.23 -6.65 7.63
C THR A 165 -13.03 -7.56 7.77
N MET A 166 -11.90 -6.99 8.20
CA MET A 166 -10.66 -7.72 8.42
C MET A 166 -10.66 -8.40 9.79
N SER A 167 -10.33 -9.69 9.82
CA SER A 167 -10.03 -10.38 11.08
C SER A 167 -8.56 -10.16 11.46
N LEU A 168 -8.23 -10.33 12.75
CA LEU A 168 -6.84 -10.26 13.21
C LEU A 168 -5.90 -11.19 12.43
N ALA A 169 -6.36 -12.40 12.09
CA ALA A 169 -5.58 -13.35 11.32
C ALA A 169 -5.32 -12.86 9.89
N ASP A 170 -6.34 -12.26 9.26
CA ASP A 170 -6.20 -11.69 7.91
C ASP A 170 -5.22 -10.50 7.91
N SER A 171 -5.30 -9.63 8.92
CA SER A 171 -4.38 -8.50 9.09
C SER A 171 -2.94 -8.96 9.30
N LEU A 172 -2.71 -9.90 10.22
CA LEU A 172 -1.37 -10.45 10.47
C LEU A 172 -0.79 -11.13 9.23
N TYR A 173 -1.62 -11.83 8.46
CA TYR A 173 -1.21 -12.45 7.21
C TYR A 173 -0.75 -11.41 6.18
N ASN A 174 -1.52 -10.33 5.97
CA ASN A 174 -1.12 -9.24 5.06
C ASN A 174 0.17 -8.56 5.53
N LEU A 175 0.30 -8.28 6.84
CA LEU A 175 1.49 -7.66 7.42
C LEU A 175 2.73 -8.56 7.25
N GLN A 176 2.57 -9.87 7.42
CA GLN A 176 3.65 -10.83 7.19
C GLN A 176 4.08 -10.85 5.72
N LEU A 177 3.12 -10.86 4.79
CA LEU A 177 3.40 -10.78 3.35
C LEU A 177 4.23 -9.53 3.00
N ILE A 178 3.91 -8.39 3.62
CA ILE A 178 4.68 -7.14 3.46
C ILE A 178 6.11 -7.28 4.01
N GLN A 179 6.28 -7.86 5.20
CA GLN A 179 7.60 -8.08 5.79
C GLN A 179 8.48 -8.98 4.93
N GLU A 180 7.93 -10.10 4.46
CA GLU A 180 8.64 -11.07 3.60
C GLU A 180 9.07 -10.40 2.29
N PHE A 181 8.18 -9.63 1.65
CA PHE A 181 8.52 -8.85 0.46
C PHE A 181 9.67 -7.86 0.72
N CYS A 182 9.62 -7.11 1.82
CA CYS A 182 10.67 -6.13 2.15
C CYS A 182 12.01 -6.82 2.45
N GLN A 183 11.96 -7.99 3.10
CA GLN A 183 13.14 -8.78 3.44
C GLN A 183 13.84 -9.35 2.19
N GLU A 184 13.06 -9.83 1.23
CA GLU A 184 13.58 -10.49 0.03
C GLU A 184 13.98 -9.49 -1.07
N TYR A 185 13.21 -8.41 -1.28
CA TYR A 185 13.36 -7.53 -2.44
C TYR A 185 13.91 -6.14 -2.14
N LEU A 186 13.73 -5.63 -0.91
CA LEU A 186 14.04 -4.24 -0.55
C LEU A 186 15.16 -4.08 0.48
N ASN A 187 16.10 -5.04 0.50
CA ASN A 187 17.27 -5.02 1.40
C ASN A 187 16.89 -4.89 2.89
N GLN A 188 15.81 -5.55 3.31
CA GLN A 188 15.35 -5.56 4.71
C GLN A 188 14.97 -4.19 5.26
N CYS A 189 14.42 -3.29 4.44
CA CYS A 189 13.97 -1.95 4.86
C CYS A 189 12.90 -1.96 5.97
N CYS A 190 12.13 -3.06 6.11
CA CYS A 190 11.13 -3.19 7.16
C CYS A 190 11.77 -3.72 8.45
N HIS A 191 11.94 -2.84 9.44
CA HIS A 191 12.51 -3.16 10.75
C HIS A 191 11.47 -3.33 11.87
N PHE A 192 10.19 -3.38 11.53
CA PHE A 192 9.10 -3.56 12.48
C PHE A 192 8.85 -5.03 12.78
N THR A 193 8.42 -5.35 13.99
CA THR A 193 7.74 -6.62 14.26
C THR A 193 6.27 -6.54 13.82
N LEU A 194 5.61 -7.69 13.69
CA LEU A 194 4.17 -7.71 13.38
C LEU A 194 3.35 -6.99 14.47
N GLU A 195 3.77 -7.08 15.74
CA GLU A 195 3.11 -6.40 16.85
C GLU A 195 3.23 -4.87 16.74
N ASP A 196 4.41 -4.37 16.33
CA ASP A 196 4.62 -2.93 16.13
C ASP A 196 3.67 -2.38 15.06
N MET A 197 3.53 -3.09 13.94
CA MET A 197 2.65 -2.69 12.83
C MET A 197 1.17 -2.83 13.19
N LEU A 198 0.80 -3.87 13.95
CA LEU A 198 -0.58 -4.13 14.34
C LEU A 198 -1.08 -3.13 15.41
N TYR A 199 -0.26 -2.84 16.42
CA TYR A 199 -0.64 -1.90 17.49
C TYR A 199 -0.41 -0.44 17.12
N ALA A 200 0.47 -0.18 16.13
CA ALA A 200 0.73 1.14 15.55
C ALA A 200 0.87 2.25 16.61
N ALA A 201 1.68 1.99 17.62
CA ALA A 201 1.92 2.95 18.70
C ALA A 201 2.44 4.28 18.13
N SER A 202 1.97 5.42 18.63
CA SER A 202 2.38 6.73 18.12
C SER A 202 3.89 6.98 18.22
N SER A 203 4.59 6.29 19.13
CA SER A 203 6.04 6.34 19.28
C SER A 203 6.81 5.82 18.06
N ILE A 204 6.20 4.98 17.21
CA ILE A 204 6.86 4.45 16.01
C ILE A 204 6.59 5.28 14.75
N LYS A 205 5.84 6.38 14.85
CA LYS A 205 5.42 7.19 13.70
C LYS A 205 6.58 7.64 12.81
N SER A 206 7.65 8.18 13.40
CA SER A 206 8.83 8.62 12.65
C SER A 206 9.49 7.44 11.92
N ASN A 207 9.57 6.28 12.57
CA ASN A 207 10.12 5.06 11.95
C ASN A 207 9.26 4.65 10.75
N TYR A 208 7.94 4.72 10.89
CA TYR A 208 7.02 4.31 9.84
C TYR A 208 7.11 5.26 8.64
N LEU A 209 7.26 6.56 8.87
CA LEU A 209 7.50 7.54 7.81
C LEU A 209 8.81 7.26 7.04
N VAL A 210 9.89 6.93 7.74
CA VAL A 210 11.15 6.51 7.09
C VAL A 210 10.93 5.28 6.22
N PHE A 211 10.24 4.27 6.74
CA PHE A 211 9.91 3.06 5.97
C PHE A 211 9.08 3.38 4.72
N MET A 212 8.05 4.21 4.83
CA MET A 212 7.25 4.64 3.68
C MET A 212 8.07 5.44 2.67
N ALA A 213 9.01 6.27 3.12
CA ALA A 213 9.93 7.00 2.25
C ALA A 213 10.88 6.05 1.49
N GLU A 214 11.35 4.97 2.11
CA GLU A 214 12.15 3.95 1.44
C GLU A 214 11.34 3.19 0.38
N LEU A 215 10.09 2.85 0.67
CA LEU A 215 9.20 2.26 -0.34
C LEU A 215 9.02 3.18 -1.54
N PHE A 216 8.76 4.47 -1.28
CA PHE A 216 8.66 5.47 -2.34
C PHE A 216 9.96 5.55 -3.17
N TRP A 217 11.12 5.59 -2.50
CA TRP A 217 12.42 5.62 -3.18
C TRP A 217 12.65 4.41 -4.08
N TRP A 218 12.39 3.20 -3.58
CA TRP A 218 12.54 1.97 -4.37
C TRP A 218 11.60 1.92 -5.56
N PHE A 219 10.34 2.30 -5.35
CA PHE A 219 9.29 2.20 -6.37
C PHE A 219 9.32 3.33 -7.40
N GLU A 220 9.64 4.56 -7.00
CA GLU A 220 9.56 5.71 -7.89
C GLU A 220 10.92 6.25 -8.37
N VAL A 221 12.00 6.03 -7.61
CA VAL A 221 13.31 6.58 -7.97
C VAL A 221 14.27 5.52 -8.48
N VAL A 222 14.47 4.43 -7.75
CA VAL A 222 15.42 3.37 -8.16
C VAL A 222 14.85 2.49 -9.27
N LYS A 223 13.57 2.09 -9.16
CA LYS A 223 12.86 1.25 -10.14
C LYS A 223 13.66 0.02 -10.58
N PRO A 224 14.01 -0.89 -9.65
CA PRO A 224 14.65 -2.16 -10.02
C PRO A 224 13.74 -2.99 -10.93
N SER A 225 14.29 -3.99 -11.62
CA SER A 225 13.59 -4.71 -12.71
C SER A 225 12.28 -5.41 -12.32
N PHE A 226 12.10 -5.73 -11.04
CA PHE A 226 10.87 -6.33 -10.52
C PHE A 226 9.75 -5.31 -10.25
N VAL A 227 10.09 -4.01 -10.20
CA VAL A 227 9.12 -2.92 -10.12
C VAL A 227 8.59 -2.63 -11.52
N GLN A 228 7.38 -3.11 -11.78
CA GLN A 228 6.65 -2.96 -13.02
C GLN A 228 5.24 -2.44 -12.68
N PRO A 229 5.09 -1.11 -12.54
CA PRO A 229 3.81 -0.49 -12.23
C PRO A 229 2.72 -0.98 -13.19
N ARG A 230 1.56 -1.29 -12.63
CA ARG A 230 0.47 -1.83 -13.42
C ARG A 230 -0.21 -0.73 -14.22
N ASP A 231 0.02 -0.71 -15.53
CA ASP A 231 -0.61 0.23 -16.44
C ASP A 231 -1.93 -0.32 -17.01
N ALA A 232 -3.01 0.47 -16.93
CA ALA A 232 -4.28 0.16 -17.58
C ALA A 232 -4.16 -0.05 -19.11
N ARG A 233 -3.09 0.48 -19.74
CA ARG A 233 -2.88 0.44 -21.19
C ARG A 233 -2.06 -0.74 -21.70
N ALA A 234 -1.37 -1.50 -20.85
CA ALA A 234 -0.41 -2.52 -21.30
C ALA A 234 -1.05 -3.86 -21.72
N GLN A 235 -2.32 -4.12 -21.39
CA GLN A 235 -3.00 -5.37 -21.80
C GLN A 235 -3.64 -5.31 -23.21
N GLY A 236 -3.38 -4.26 -23.98
CA GLY A 236 -3.88 -4.09 -25.36
C GLY A 236 -2.85 -4.35 -26.47
N GLY A 237 -1.72 -4.99 -26.18
CA GLY A 237 -0.56 -5.02 -27.08
C GLY A 237 0.06 -6.40 -27.30
N ASP A 238 -0.73 -7.42 -27.66
CA ASP A 238 -0.20 -8.54 -28.44
C ASP A 238 -0.81 -8.51 -29.84
N GLY A 239 0.04 -8.29 -30.84
CA GLY A 239 -0.38 -7.99 -32.20
C GLY A 239 0.55 -7.09 -33.00
N SER A 240 1.84 -7.02 -32.66
CA SER A 240 2.84 -6.54 -33.63
C SER A 240 3.23 -7.71 -34.53
N LEU A 241 2.44 -7.89 -35.59
CA LEU A 241 2.82 -8.67 -36.75
C LEU A 241 4.20 -8.21 -37.24
N GLN A 242 5.09 -9.18 -37.35
CA GLN A 242 6.32 -9.11 -38.12
C GLN A 242 6.00 -8.67 -39.55
N LEU A 243 6.65 -7.60 -40.02
CA LEU A 243 6.96 -7.35 -41.42
C LEU A 243 8.43 -6.90 -41.49
#